data_AF-A0A7V1ZVH1-F1
#
_entry.id   AF-A0A7V1ZVH1-F1
#
_cell.length_a   1.000
_cell.length_b   1.000
_cell.length_c   1.000
_cell.angle_alpha   90.00
_cell.angle_beta   90.00
_cell.angle_gamma   90.00
#
_symmetry.space_group_name_H-M   'P 1'
#
loop_
_entity.id
_entity.type
_entity.pdbx_description
1 polymer ?
#
loop_
_entity_poly.entity_id
_entity_poly.type
_entity_poly.pdbx_seq_one_letter_code
_entity_poly.pdbx_strand_id
1 'polypeptide(L)'
;MEHKHPIKVVEKRTGLSSHVMRIWERRYSAVTPERTDSNRRMYTDGEIERLILLRKATQAGESNGQIARLSDPQLKMLVESSASNFNIDPRYSSGGGNGESYHEPRLYLKECLDAIVDLDSEKLEKILLRASSELTQPEMMEKVLEPLMYKIGDLWREGTLRVVHEHLASAVVRSFLGNMVGALKVDESAPKIIVTTPPGQIHEFGALMVTIAASSAGWHSIYLGPELPAEEIANAVKNIEARAVALSIVYPPDDPRLGPELRRLRQILDDEVVLLVGGRSSGAYNNVLEDLGIEAMQRLSDLHKHLEKIRSKSNGVKTDVDFN
;
A
#
# COMPACT_ATOMS: atom_id res chain seq x y z
N MET A 1 -8.28 2.28 46.86
CA MET A 1 -8.89 3.13 45.82
C MET A 1 -7.99 3.07 44.62
N GLU A 2 -8.51 2.63 43.47
CA GLU A 2 -7.75 2.63 42.22
C GLU A 2 -7.50 4.09 41.79
N HIS A 3 -6.24 4.42 41.46
CA HIS A 3 -5.91 5.78 41.02
C HIS A 3 -6.54 6.05 39.64
N LYS A 4 -7.26 7.18 39.55
CA LYS A 4 -8.02 7.57 38.36
C LYS A 4 -7.43 8.85 37.76
N HIS A 5 -7.31 8.88 36.44
CA HIS A 5 -6.61 9.93 35.70
C HIS A 5 -7.52 10.64 34.69
N PRO A 6 -7.46 11.98 34.59
CA PRO A 6 -8.20 12.71 33.58
C PRO A 6 -7.57 12.51 32.20
N ILE A 7 -8.37 12.66 31.15
CA ILE A 7 -7.99 12.35 29.76
C ILE A 7 -6.67 12.98 29.29
N LYS A 8 -6.31 14.19 29.75
CA LYS A 8 -5.04 14.86 29.41
C LYS A 8 -3.80 14.13 29.96
N VAL A 9 -3.92 13.51 31.14
CA VAL A 9 -2.84 12.69 31.73
C VAL A 9 -2.70 11.40 30.94
N VAL A 10 -3.82 10.83 30.52
CA VAL A 10 -3.84 9.62 29.68
C VAL A 10 -3.24 9.88 28.31
N GLU A 11 -3.52 11.02 27.67
CA GLU A 11 -2.88 11.42 26.40
C GLU A 11 -1.35 11.41 26.52
N LYS A 12 -0.80 11.99 27.60
CA LYS A 12 0.65 12.01 27.83
C LYS A 12 1.24 10.62 28.08
N ARG A 13 0.54 9.75 28.81
CA ARG A 13 1.03 8.40 29.18
C ARG A 13 0.88 7.38 28.04
N THR A 14 -0.18 7.48 27.27
CA THR A 14 -0.48 6.54 26.17
C THR A 14 0.07 7.02 24.83
N GLY A 15 0.27 8.33 24.66
CA GLY A 15 0.55 8.98 23.37
C GLY A 15 -0.59 8.86 22.35
N LEU A 16 -1.78 8.45 22.80
CA LEU A 16 -3.02 8.48 22.01
C LEU A 16 -3.74 9.81 22.24
N SER A 17 -4.36 10.36 21.21
CA SER A 17 -5.19 11.56 21.39
C SER A 17 -6.49 11.24 22.13
N SER A 18 -7.03 12.23 22.83
CA SER A 18 -8.34 12.18 23.50
C SER A 18 -9.48 11.86 22.55
N HIS A 19 -9.30 12.17 21.26
CA HIS A 19 -10.25 11.77 20.22
C HIS A 19 -10.19 10.26 19.95
N VAL A 20 -8.99 9.68 19.79
CA VAL A 20 -8.81 8.24 19.58
C VAL A 20 -9.37 7.43 20.74
N MET A 21 -9.07 7.83 21.98
CA MET A 21 -9.62 7.15 23.17
C MET A 21 -11.15 7.15 23.22
N ARG A 22 -11.80 8.23 22.77
CA ARG A 22 -13.28 8.31 22.68
C ARG A 22 -13.85 7.43 21.58
N ILE A 23 -13.15 7.30 20.46
CA ILE A 23 -13.55 6.38 19.37
C ILE A 23 -13.49 4.94 19.86
N TRP A 24 -12.42 4.59 20.57
CA TRP A 24 -12.19 3.24 21.09
C TRP A 24 -13.21 2.85 22.19
N GLU A 25 -13.54 3.79 23.07
CA GLU A 25 -14.67 3.67 24.02
C GLU A 25 -16.00 3.48 23.28
N ARG A 26 -16.34 4.37 22.34
CA ARG A 26 -17.67 4.38 21.69
C ARG A 26 -17.90 3.20 20.76
N ARG A 27 -16.89 2.85 19.95
CA ARG A 27 -17.06 1.91 18.82
C ARG A 27 -16.80 0.46 19.22
N TYR A 28 -15.91 0.25 20.18
CA TYR A 28 -15.45 -1.08 20.54
C TYR A 28 -15.60 -1.39 22.02
N SER A 29 -16.09 -0.44 22.84
CA SER A 29 -16.08 -0.56 24.30
C SER A 29 -14.71 -0.98 24.84
N ALA A 30 -13.64 -0.54 24.17
CA ALA A 30 -12.28 -0.99 24.45
C ALA A 30 -11.76 -0.48 25.81
N VAL A 31 -12.37 0.59 26.32
CA VAL A 31 -12.22 1.09 27.69
C VAL A 31 -13.58 1.61 28.14
N THR A 32 -13.85 1.63 29.44
CA THR A 32 -15.12 2.05 30.04
C THR A 32 -14.85 3.02 31.18
N PRO A 33 -14.28 4.22 30.89
CA PRO A 33 -13.83 5.12 31.92
C PRO A 33 -15.02 5.64 32.73
N GLU A 34 -14.83 5.74 34.04
CA GLU A 34 -15.84 6.31 34.92
C GLU A 34 -16.04 7.80 34.65
N ARG A 35 -17.21 8.32 35.03
CA ARG A 35 -17.58 9.71 34.83
C ARG A 35 -17.74 10.42 36.17
N THR A 36 -17.20 11.63 36.27
CA THR A 36 -17.48 12.53 37.38
C THR A 36 -18.91 13.09 37.31
N ASP A 37 -19.38 13.74 38.38
CA ASP A 37 -20.66 14.47 38.40
C ASP A 37 -20.73 15.59 37.35
N SER A 38 -19.56 16.10 36.93
CA SER A 38 -19.40 17.05 35.82
C SER A 38 -19.24 16.37 34.44
N ASN A 39 -19.56 15.08 34.33
CA ASN A 39 -19.53 14.25 33.12
C ASN A 39 -18.13 14.13 32.46
N ARG A 40 -17.05 14.23 33.24
CA ARG A 40 -15.66 14.08 32.74
C ARG A 40 -15.18 12.65 32.92
N ARG A 41 -14.47 12.12 31.91
CA ARG A 41 -13.90 10.77 31.91
C ARG A 41 -12.68 10.66 32.81
N MET A 42 -12.66 9.62 33.62
CA MET A 42 -11.61 9.27 34.56
C MET A 42 -11.18 7.83 34.30
N TYR A 43 -9.93 7.66 33.87
CA TYR A 43 -9.39 6.37 33.44
C TYR A 43 -8.59 5.72 34.56
N THR A 44 -8.72 4.41 34.74
CA THR A 44 -7.88 3.66 35.68
C THR A 44 -6.50 3.36 35.08
N ASP A 45 -5.53 3.00 35.92
CA ASP A 45 -4.22 2.55 35.41
C ASP A 45 -4.33 1.32 34.50
N GLY A 46 -5.27 0.40 34.77
CA GLY A 46 -5.55 -0.75 33.90
C GLY A 46 -6.04 -0.33 32.51
N GLU A 47 -6.93 0.67 32.42
CA GLU A 47 -7.38 1.21 31.14
C GLU A 47 -6.26 1.92 30.37
N ILE A 48 -5.35 2.60 31.08
CA ILE A 48 -4.16 3.22 30.48
C ILE A 48 -3.24 2.14 29.90
N GLU A 49 -3.00 1.06 30.63
CA GLU A 49 -2.17 -0.07 30.18
C GLU A 49 -2.79 -0.73 28.94
N ARG A 50 -4.10 -1.00 28.97
CA ARG A 50 -4.85 -1.53 27.83
C ARG A 50 -4.71 -0.62 26.62
N LEU A 51 -4.90 0.69 26.77
CA LEU A 51 -4.71 1.68 25.69
C LEU A 51 -3.29 1.68 25.11
N ILE A 52 -2.26 1.47 25.94
CA ILE A 52 -0.87 1.33 25.47
C ILE A 52 -0.68 0.06 24.64
N LEU A 53 -1.22 -1.08 25.09
CA LEU A 53 -1.13 -2.36 24.38
C LEU A 53 -1.85 -2.31 23.03
N LEU A 54 -3.03 -1.71 23.04
CA LEU A 54 -3.84 -1.46 21.86
C LEU A 54 -3.11 -0.59 20.85
N ARG A 55 -2.49 0.51 21.29
CA ARG A 55 -1.62 1.34 20.43
C ARG A 55 -0.48 0.53 19.82
N LYS A 56 0.21 -0.28 20.63
CA LYS A 56 1.35 -1.10 20.18
C LYS A 56 0.91 -2.15 19.14
N ALA A 57 -0.22 -2.81 19.36
CA ALA A 57 -0.78 -3.77 18.41
C ALA A 57 -1.20 -3.08 17.10
N THR A 58 -1.86 -1.91 17.16
CA THR A 58 -2.15 -1.10 15.97
C THR A 58 -0.88 -0.70 15.22
N GLN A 59 0.20 -0.33 15.94
CA GLN A 59 1.48 0.02 15.34
C GLN A 59 2.21 -1.18 14.71
N ALA A 60 1.93 -2.40 15.18
CA ALA A 60 2.41 -3.64 14.60
C ALA A 60 1.63 -4.07 13.33
N GLY A 61 0.64 -3.27 12.89
CA GLY A 61 -0.15 -3.52 11.68
C GLY A 61 -1.44 -4.32 11.93
N GLU A 62 -1.78 -4.61 13.19
CA GLU A 62 -2.98 -5.36 13.52
C GLU A 62 -4.25 -4.51 13.38
N SER A 63 -5.32 -5.12 12.89
CA SER A 63 -6.56 -4.39 12.63
C SER A 63 -7.25 -3.94 13.93
N ASN A 64 -7.65 -2.66 14.00
CA ASN A 64 -8.26 -2.07 15.20
C ASN A 64 -9.51 -2.82 15.70
N GLY A 65 -10.32 -3.37 14.79
CA GLY A 65 -11.52 -4.14 15.15
C GLY A 65 -11.23 -5.52 15.75
N GLN A 66 -10.11 -6.13 15.36
CA GLN A 66 -9.65 -7.42 15.89
C GLN A 66 -9.03 -7.24 17.27
N ILE A 67 -8.08 -6.29 17.40
CA ILE A 67 -7.37 -6.07 18.67
C ILE A 67 -8.26 -5.50 19.76
N ALA A 68 -9.27 -4.70 19.42
CA ALA A 68 -10.19 -4.14 20.42
C ALA A 68 -11.07 -5.21 21.09
N ARG A 69 -11.24 -6.38 20.47
CA ARG A 69 -11.99 -7.54 21.02
C ARG A 69 -11.11 -8.49 21.86
N LEU A 70 -9.79 -8.30 21.83
CA LEU A 70 -8.87 -9.13 22.60
C LEU A 70 -8.86 -8.72 24.08
N SER A 71 -8.71 -9.71 24.95
CA SER A 71 -8.45 -9.50 26.38
C SER A 71 -7.04 -8.93 26.61
N ASP A 72 -6.80 -8.30 27.76
CA ASP A 72 -5.47 -7.73 28.07
C ASP A 72 -4.34 -8.77 28.03
N PRO A 73 -4.51 -10.01 28.53
CA PRO A 73 -3.50 -11.05 28.37
C PRO A 73 -3.22 -11.42 26.89
N GLN A 74 -4.27 -11.49 26.06
CA GLN A 74 -4.12 -11.76 24.63
C GLN A 74 -3.43 -10.62 23.89
N LEU A 75 -3.69 -9.37 24.27
CA LEU A 75 -2.99 -8.21 23.74
C LEU A 75 -1.52 -8.18 24.13
N LYS A 76 -1.18 -8.53 25.37
CA LYS A 76 0.22 -8.66 25.82
C LYS A 76 0.94 -9.74 25.00
N MET A 77 0.35 -10.92 24.88
CA MET A 77 0.91 -12.02 24.08
C MET A 77 1.08 -11.64 22.61
N LEU A 78 0.11 -10.92 22.02
CA LEU A 78 0.18 -10.46 20.63
C LEU A 78 1.33 -9.48 20.44
N VAL A 79 1.44 -8.47 21.30
CA VAL A 79 2.52 -7.46 21.24
C VAL A 79 3.90 -8.08 21.48
N GLU A 80 4.00 -9.06 22.39
CA GLU A 80 5.24 -9.81 22.65
C GLU A 80 5.61 -10.71 21.46
N SER A 81 4.63 -11.37 20.84
CA SER A 81 4.84 -12.23 19.66
C SER A 81 5.25 -11.42 18.42
N SER A 82 4.64 -10.24 18.22
CA SER A 82 5.03 -9.30 17.17
C SER A 82 6.42 -8.71 17.39
N ALA A 83 6.87 -8.56 18.64
CA ALA A 83 8.24 -8.14 18.95
C ALA A 83 9.28 -9.25 18.66
N SER A 84 8.92 -10.52 18.85
CA SER A 84 9.77 -11.67 18.49
C SER A 84 9.76 -12.04 16.99
N ASN A 85 8.72 -11.65 16.25
CA ASN A 85 8.64 -11.82 14.79
C ASN A 85 9.47 -10.81 13.98
N PHE A 86 10.20 -9.91 14.66
CA PHE A 86 11.28 -9.11 14.08
C PHE A 86 12.65 -9.83 14.07
N ASN A 87 12.68 -11.16 14.27
CA ASN A 87 13.88 -11.96 14.01
C ASN A 87 14.08 -12.12 12.49
N ILE A 88 15.01 -11.30 12.00
CA ILE A 88 15.61 -11.23 10.68
C ILE A 88 16.08 -12.64 10.21
N ASP A 89 15.76 -13.00 8.97
CA ASP A 89 16.35 -14.17 8.27
C ASP A 89 17.88 -14.01 8.27
N PRO A 90 18.65 -14.95 8.87
CA PRO A 90 20.10 -14.79 9.08
C PRO A 90 20.92 -14.76 7.78
N ARG A 91 20.30 -14.88 6.61
CA ARG A 91 20.98 -14.83 5.31
C ARG A 91 21.35 -13.41 4.83
N TYR A 92 21.02 -12.37 5.59
CA TYR A 92 21.38 -10.98 5.27
C TYR A 92 22.44 -10.34 6.19
N SER A 93 23.12 -11.11 7.05
CA SER A 93 24.23 -10.60 7.87
C SER A 93 25.59 -11.09 7.39
N SER A 94 26.08 -10.45 6.32
CA SER A 94 27.50 -10.48 5.93
C SER A 94 27.89 -9.11 5.39
N GLY A 95 28.53 -8.29 6.22
CA GLY A 95 29.06 -6.99 5.80
C GLY A 95 29.34 -6.07 6.97
N GLY A 96 30.41 -6.35 7.73
CA GLY A 96 30.94 -5.39 8.70
C GLY A 96 31.52 -4.16 7.98
N GLY A 97 31.15 -2.97 8.44
CA GLY A 97 31.71 -1.71 7.93
C GLY A 97 31.02 -0.48 8.53
N ASN A 98 31.68 0.13 9.52
CA ASN A 98 31.62 1.53 9.97
C ASN A 98 30.48 2.45 9.47
N GLY A 99 29.57 2.82 10.39
CA GLY A 99 29.18 4.23 10.62
C GLY A 99 28.65 5.09 9.46
N GLU A 100 27.77 4.58 8.60
CA GLU A 100 27.01 5.41 7.65
C GLU A 100 25.50 5.35 7.96
N SER A 101 24.86 6.51 7.91
CA SER A 101 23.47 6.75 8.33
C SER A 101 22.49 6.02 7.41
N TYR A 102 21.96 4.87 7.85
CA TYR A 102 20.85 4.22 7.16
C TYR A 102 19.61 5.14 7.19
N HIS A 103 19.21 5.65 6.04
CA HIS A 103 17.99 6.45 5.88
C HIS A 103 16.77 5.53 6.00
N GLU A 104 16.10 5.52 7.16
CA GLU A 104 14.95 4.65 7.38
C GLU A 104 13.70 5.14 6.61
N PRO A 105 13.10 4.33 5.71
CA PRO A 105 11.87 4.68 4.98
C PRO A 105 10.70 5.11 5.89
N ARG A 106 10.69 4.63 7.14
CA ARG A 106 9.70 5.01 8.15
C ARG A 106 9.74 6.49 8.52
N LEU A 107 10.91 7.13 8.45
CA LEU A 107 11.06 8.56 8.72
C LEU A 107 10.36 9.38 7.62
N TYR A 108 10.57 9.01 6.36
CA TYR A 108 9.92 9.63 5.21
C TYR A 108 8.39 9.53 5.27
N LEU A 109 7.87 8.35 5.60
CA LEU A 109 6.44 8.16 5.78
C LEU A 109 5.86 9.12 6.83
N LYS A 110 6.54 9.25 7.98
CA LYS A 110 6.10 10.16 9.05
C LYS A 110 6.15 11.62 8.60
N GLU A 111 7.25 12.06 7.98
CA GLU A 111 7.39 13.44 7.51
C GLU A 111 6.34 13.80 6.45
N CYS A 112 6.03 12.89 5.53
CA CYS A 112 4.94 13.06 4.56
C CYS A 112 3.59 13.24 5.27
N LEU A 113 3.28 12.40 6.27
CA LEU A 113 2.03 12.52 7.04
C LEU A 113 1.94 13.85 7.78
N ASP A 114 3.03 14.29 8.40
CA ASP A 114 3.09 15.58 9.10
C ASP A 114 2.83 16.74 8.11
N ALA A 115 3.47 16.72 6.93
CA ALA A 115 3.24 17.72 5.88
C ALA A 115 1.79 17.73 5.37
N ILE A 116 1.17 16.55 5.23
CA ILE A 116 -0.24 16.43 4.81
C ILE A 116 -1.16 17.01 5.88
N VAL A 117 -0.93 16.72 7.17
CA VAL A 117 -1.70 17.25 8.29
C VAL A 117 -1.61 18.79 8.33
N ASP A 118 -0.44 19.33 8.04
CA ASP A 118 -0.20 20.77 7.97
C ASP A 118 -0.71 21.43 6.67
N LEU A 119 -1.23 20.63 5.71
CA LEU A 119 -1.63 21.05 4.36
C LEU A 119 -0.50 21.75 3.58
N ASP A 120 0.74 21.33 3.80
CA ASP A 120 1.94 21.89 3.17
C ASP A 120 2.37 21.04 1.96
N SER A 121 1.82 21.39 0.79
CA SER A 121 2.08 20.66 -0.46
C SER A 121 3.54 20.78 -0.92
N GLU A 122 4.18 21.94 -0.72
CA GLU A 122 5.57 22.16 -1.12
C GLU A 122 6.54 21.31 -0.28
N LYS A 123 6.30 21.24 1.03
CA LYS A 123 7.08 20.38 1.92
C LYS A 123 6.89 18.91 1.58
N LEU A 124 5.65 18.48 1.31
CA LEU A 124 5.37 17.11 0.88
C LEU A 124 6.16 16.75 -0.39
N GLU A 125 6.13 17.62 -1.41
CA GLU A 125 6.87 17.42 -2.65
C GLU A 125 8.39 17.31 -2.41
N LYS A 126 8.96 18.22 -1.61
CA LYS A 126 10.39 18.18 -1.22
C LYS A 126 10.78 16.88 -0.52
N ILE A 127 9.93 16.38 0.38
CA ILE A 127 10.16 15.11 1.09
C ILE A 127 10.14 13.94 0.10
N LEU A 128 9.18 13.88 -0.82
CA LEU A 128 9.09 12.82 -1.84
C LEU A 128 10.30 12.84 -2.79
N LEU A 129 10.74 14.03 -3.23
CA LEU A 129 11.93 14.17 -4.06
C LEU A 129 13.19 13.70 -3.32
N ARG A 130 13.37 14.11 -2.05
CA ARG A 130 14.48 13.66 -1.22
C ARG A 130 14.45 12.14 -1.05
N ALA A 131 13.29 11.57 -0.70
CA ALA A 131 13.11 10.12 -0.58
C ALA A 131 13.49 9.39 -1.87
N SER A 132 13.10 9.91 -3.04
CA SER A 132 13.41 9.29 -4.33
C SER A 132 14.90 9.31 -4.70
N SER A 133 15.67 10.24 -4.12
CA SER A 133 17.11 10.33 -4.33
C SER A 133 17.92 9.43 -3.37
N GLU A 134 17.35 9.10 -2.21
CA GLU A 134 18.04 8.35 -1.16
C GLU A 134 17.59 6.88 -1.06
N LEU A 135 16.37 6.56 -1.52
CA LEU A 135 15.80 5.22 -1.49
C LEU A 135 15.86 4.58 -2.87
N THR A 136 15.99 3.25 -2.91
CA THR A 136 15.75 2.51 -4.14
C THR A 136 14.29 2.63 -4.56
N GLN A 137 14.00 2.52 -5.86
CA GLN A 137 12.63 2.61 -6.35
C GLN A 137 11.68 1.61 -5.67
N PRO A 138 12.01 0.31 -5.49
CA PRO A 138 11.13 -0.60 -4.75
C PRO A 138 10.85 -0.13 -3.32
N GLU A 139 11.85 0.41 -2.63
CA GLU A 139 11.67 0.93 -1.27
C GLU A 139 10.79 2.17 -1.23
N MET A 140 10.97 3.10 -2.17
CA MET A 140 10.11 4.27 -2.29
C MET A 140 8.64 3.88 -2.51
N MET A 141 8.38 2.89 -3.37
CA MET A 141 7.02 2.43 -3.65
C MET A 141 6.44 1.64 -2.47
N GLU A 142 7.10 0.56 -2.04
CA GLU A 142 6.56 -0.41 -1.07
C GLU A 142 6.68 0.05 0.39
N LYS A 143 7.66 0.90 0.74
CA LYS A 143 7.91 1.33 2.13
C LYS A 143 7.50 2.77 2.43
N VAL A 144 7.25 3.60 1.42
CA VAL A 144 6.85 5.00 1.60
C VAL A 144 5.49 5.29 0.98
N LEU A 145 5.37 5.24 -0.36
CA LEU A 145 4.15 5.68 -1.06
C LEU A 145 2.94 4.79 -0.76
N GLU A 146 3.09 3.48 -0.88
CA GLU A 146 1.99 2.55 -0.58
C GLU A 146 1.51 2.69 0.88
N PRO A 147 2.39 2.63 1.92
CA PRO A 147 2.01 2.88 3.31
C PRO A 147 1.38 4.25 3.54
N LEU A 148 1.87 5.30 2.86
CA LEU A 148 1.34 6.65 2.95
C LEU A 148 -0.12 6.69 2.46
N MET A 149 -0.40 6.11 1.30
CA MET A 149 -1.75 6.07 0.74
C MET A 149 -2.72 5.26 1.61
N TYR A 150 -2.26 4.13 2.16
CA TYR A 150 -3.07 3.39 3.14
C TYR A 150 -3.38 4.24 4.37
N LYS A 151 -2.35 4.90 4.92
CA LYS A 151 -2.51 5.67 6.15
C LYS A 151 -3.43 6.88 5.95
N ILE A 152 -3.36 7.55 4.81
CA ILE A 152 -4.29 8.62 4.43
C ILE A 152 -5.72 8.07 4.39
N GLY A 153 -5.94 6.96 3.71
CA GLY A 153 -7.25 6.31 3.62
C GLY A 153 -7.80 5.89 4.99
N ASP A 154 -6.96 5.34 5.86
CA ASP A 154 -7.34 4.97 7.23
C ASP A 154 -7.71 6.20 8.06
N LEU A 155 -6.85 7.22 8.09
CA LEU A 155 -7.07 8.42 8.88
C LEU A 155 -8.28 9.23 8.37
N TRP A 156 -8.57 9.19 7.07
CA TRP A 156 -9.79 9.77 6.50
C TRP A 156 -11.05 8.99 6.92
N ARG A 157 -11.03 7.65 6.82
CA ARG A 157 -12.14 6.79 7.29
C ARG A 157 -12.39 6.93 8.80
N GLU A 158 -11.34 7.22 9.56
CA GLU A 158 -11.41 7.49 11.01
C GLU A 158 -11.88 8.91 11.33
N GLY A 159 -11.93 9.82 10.34
CA GLY A 159 -12.30 11.23 10.51
C GLY A 159 -11.19 12.11 11.08
N THR A 160 -9.98 11.57 11.25
CA THR A 160 -8.78 12.32 11.67
C THR A 160 -8.33 13.26 10.56
N LEU A 161 -8.32 12.77 9.32
CA LEU A 161 -8.12 13.60 8.13
C LEU A 161 -9.47 13.93 7.48
N ARG A 162 -9.55 15.15 6.94
CA ARG A 162 -10.67 15.60 6.10
C ARG A 162 -10.33 15.41 4.62
N VAL A 163 -11.36 15.47 3.77
CA VAL A 163 -11.24 15.38 2.29
C VAL A 163 -10.16 16.29 1.72
N VAL A 164 -9.99 17.52 2.25
CA VAL A 164 -8.94 18.44 1.80
C VAL A 164 -7.51 17.87 1.92
N HIS A 165 -7.24 17.06 2.95
CA HIS A 165 -5.92 16.44 3.13
C HIS A 165 -5.71 15.29 2.14
N GLU A 166 -6.76 14.52 1.87
CA GLU A 166 -6.73 13.46 0.85
C GLU A 166 -6.50 14.08 -0.54
N HIS A 167 -7.24 15.12 -0.90
CA HIS A 167 -7.08 15.79 -2.19
C HIS A 167 -5.69 16.39 -2.37
N LEU A 168 -5.14 17.06 -1.34
CA LEU A 168 -3.78 17.58 -1.39
C LEU A 168 -2.76 16.45 -1.58
N ALA A 169 -2.86 15.39 -0.77
CA ALA A 169 -1.93 14.27 -0.85
C ALA A 169 -2.00 13.56 -2.20
N SER A 170 -3.21 13.24 -2.68
CA SER A 170 -3.44 12.61 -3.98
C SER A 170 -2.95 13.47 -5.14
N ALA A 171 -3.15 14.79 -5.10
CA ALA A 171 -2.66 15.70 -6.13
C ALA A 171 -1.12 15.73 -6.19
N VAL A 172 -0.45 15.85 -5.04
CA VAL A 172 1.02 15.88 -4.98
C VAL A 172 1.62 14.53 -5.38
N VAL A 173 1.08 13.42 -4.87
CA VAL A 173 1.55 12.06 -5.22
C VAL A 173 1.34 11.76 -6.70
N ARG A 174 0.20 12.17 -7.29
CA ARG A 174 -0.06 12.03 -8.73
C ARG A 174 0.97 12.78 -9.57
N SER A 175 1.23 14.04 -9.23
CA SER A 175 2.23 14.87 -9.91
C SER A 175 3.61 14.24 -9.82
N PHE A 176 4.02 13.83 -8.62
CA PHE A 176 5.29 13.17 -8.35
C PHE A 176 5.47 11.90 -9.20
N LEU A 177 4.51 10.98 -9.17
CA LEU A 177 4.56 9.74 -9.96
C LEU A 177 4.54 10.02 -11.47
N GLY A 178 3.72 10.99 -11.92
CA GLY A 178 3.68 11.40 -13.33
C GLY A 178 5.01 11.94 -13.83
N ASN A 179 5.70 12.74 -13.02
CA ASN A 179 7.04 13.25 -13.32
C ASN A 179 8.06 12.11 -13.41
N MET A 180 7.99 11.11 -12.52
CA MET A 180 8.84 9.92 -12.62
C MET A 180 8.59 9.15 -13.92
N VAL A 181 7.34 8.94 -14.30
CA VAL A 181 6.98 8.27 -15.57
C VAL A 181 7.52 9.04 -16.78
N GLY A 182 7.39 10.37 -16.80
CA GLY A 182 7.88 11.21 -17.89
C GLY A 182 9.41 11.26 -18.02
N ALA A 183 10.15 10.93 -16.96
CA ALA A 183 11.61 10.89 -16.96
C ALA A 183 12.19 9.53 -17.42
N LEU A 184 11.36 8.50 -17.61
CA LEU A 184 11.80 7.17 -18.01
C LEU A 184 12.34 7.20 -19.45
N LYS A 185 13.53 6.62 -19.64
CA LYS A 185 14.06 6.37 -20.98
C LYS A 185 13.41 5.11 -21.54
N VAL A 186 12.95 5.21 -22.78
CA VAL A 186 12.35 4.10 -23.51
C VAL A 186 13.38 3.55 -24.49
N ASP A 187 13.63 2.24 -24.41
CA ASP A 187 14.28 1.50 -25.49
C ASP A 187 13.21 1.12 -26.51
N GLU A 188 13.35 1.56 -27.76
CA GLU A 188 12.37 1.30 -28.82
C GLU A 188 12.22 -0.20 -29.13
N SER A 189 13.25 -1.00 -28.84
CA SER A 189 13.25 -2.45 -29.03
C SER A 189 12.64 -3.22 -27.84
N ALA A 190 12.37 -2.54 -26.73
CA ALA A 190 11.82 -3.19 -25.55
C ALA A 190 10.39 -3.71 -25.81
N PRO A 191 10.03 -4.88 -25.24
CA PRO A 191 8.66 -5.35 -25.31
C PRO A 191 7.73 -4.36 -24.62
N LYS A 192 6.55 -4.17 -25.21
CA LYS A 192 5.59 -3.15 -24.76
C LYS A 192 4.56 -3.75 -23.80
N ILE A 193 4.23 -3.00 -22.76
CA ILE A 193 3.18 -3.32 -21.80
C ILE A 193 2.23 -2.14 -21.65
N ILE A 194 0.94 -2.42 -21.66
CA ILE A 194 -0.10 -1.43 -21.35
C ILE A 194 -0.44 -1.52 -19.86
N VAL A 195 -0.54 -0.36 -19.20
CA VAL A 195 -0.91 -0.27 -17.79
C VAL A 195 -2.09 0.68 -17.62
N THR A 196 -3.13 0.22 -16.93
CA THR A 196 -4.39 0.98 -16.74
C THR A 196 -5.19 0.43 -15.57
N THR A 197 -6.41 0.94 -15.37
CA THR A 197 -7.41 0.39 -14.46
C THR A 197 -8.70 0.09 -15.22
N PRO A 198 -9.45 -0.96 -14.84
CA PRO A 198 -10.73 -1.29 -15.47
C PRO A 198 -11.85 -0.30 -15.03
N PRO A 199 -13.03 -0.32 -15.67
CA PRO A 199 -14.11 0.61 -15.37
C PRO A 199 -14.54 0.56 -13.90
N GLY A 200 -14.80 1.72 -13.30
CA GLY A 200 -15.16 1.84 -11.90
C GLY A 200 -13.99 1.77 -10.92
N GLN A 201 -12.78 1.44 -11.38
CA GLN A 201 -11.56 1.47 -10.56
C GLN A 201 -10.82 2.81 -10.76
N ILE A 202 -11.27 3.84 -10.05
CA ILE A 202 -10.74 5.21 -10.19
C ILE A 202 -9.30 5.42 -9.65
N HIS A 203 -8.80 4.51 -8.82
CA HIS A 203 -7.52 4.72 -8.12
C HIS A 203 -6.33 4.30 -8.98
N GLU A 204 -5.64 5.30 -9.53
CA GLU A 204 -4.58 5.10 -10.52
C GLU A 204 -3.15 4.92 -9.98
N PHE A 205 -2.90 5.17 -8.70
CA PHE A 205 -1.51 5.18 -8.19
C PHE A 205 -0.83 3.83 -8.31
N GLY A 206 -1.57 2.72 -8.14
CA GLY A 206 -1.03 1.39 -8.41
C GLY A 206 -0.61 1.22 -9.87
N ALA A 207 -1.40 1.70 -10.83
CA ALA A 207 -1.08 1.66 -12.26
C ALA A 207 0.17 2.52 -12.59
N LEU A 208 0.29 3.71 -12.00
CA LEU A 208 1.50 4.53 -12.15
C LEU A 208 2.74 3.84 -11.57
N MET A 209 2.65 3.27 -10.37
CA MET A 209 3.78 2.54 -9.75
C MET A 209 4.19 1.32 -10.58
N VAL A 210 3.22 0.56 -11.12
CA VAL A 210 3.46 -0.55 -12.04
C VAL A 210 4.15 -0.09 -13.32
N THR A 211 3.75 1.07 -13.87
CA THR A 211 4.38 1.66 -15.07
C THR A 211 5.86 1.93 -14.83
N ILE A 212 6.21 2.54 -13.70
CA ILE A 212 7.61 2.82 -13.36
C ILE A 212 8.36 1.50 -13.09
N ALA A 213 7.76 0.53 -12.39
CA ALA A 213 8.39 -0.75 -12.08
C ALA A 213 8.67 -1.60 -13.33
N ALA A 214 7.72 -1.65 -14.27
CA ALA A 214 7.87 -2.37 -15.52
C ALA A 214 8.95 -1.74 -16.41
N SER A 215 9.01 -0.41 -16.48
CA SER A 215 10.07 0.27 -17.23
C SER A 215 11.46 0.00 -16.66
N SER A 216 11.60 -0.04 -15.33
CA SER A 216 12.85 -0.44 -14.68
C SER A 216 13.20 -1.92 -14.91
N ALA A 217 12.23 -2.75 -15.29
CA ALA A 217 12.46 -4.13 -15.76
C ALA A 217 12.85 -4.20 -17.25
N GLY A 218 13.01 -3.05 -17.93
CA GLY A 218 13.37 -2.98 -19.34
C GLY A 218 12.20 -3.24 -20.28
N TRP A 219 10.98 -2.87 -19.87
CA TRP A 219 9.81 -2.85 -20.74
C TRP A 219 9.50 -1.43 -21.19
N HIS A 220 8.93 -1.28 -22.38
CA HIS A 220 8.30 -0.03 -22.78
C HIS A 220 6.89 0.01 -22.20
N SER A 221 6.73 0.70 -21.06
CA SER A 221 5.44 0.78 -20.36
C SER A 221 4.62 1.98 -20.83
N ILE A 222 3.40 1.74 -21.29
CA ILE A 222 2.45 2.78 -21.69
C ILE A 222 1.31 2.85 -20.67
N TYR A 223 1.24 3.95 -19.92
CA TYR A 223 0.11 4.23 -19.03
C TYR A 223 -1.02 4.93 -19.79
N LEU A 224 -2.23 4.35 -19.78
CA LEU A 224 -3.37 4.87 -20.54
C LEU A 224 -4.39 5.66 -19.70
N GLY A 225 -4.11 5.91 -18.43
CA GLY A 225 -5.10 6.50 -17.52
C GLY A 225 -5.96 5.44 -16.80
N PRO A 226 -6.87 5.87 -15.92
CA PRO A 226 -7.80 4.99 -15.26
C PRO A 226 -9.10 4.77 -16.05
N GLU A 227 -9.88 3.78 -15.62
CA GLU A 227 -11.27 3.49 -16.02
C GLU A 227 -11.47 3.18 -17.51
N LEU A 228 -10.65 2.31 -18.07
CA LEU A 228 -10.77 1.91 -19.47
C LEU A 228 -11.61 0.64 -19.66
N PRO A 229 -12.61 0.65 -20.56
CA PRO A 229 -13.34 -0.55 -20.95
C PRO A 229 -12.46 -1.59 -21.64
N ALA A 230 -12.86 -2.85 -21.54
CA ALA A 230 -12.18 -4.00 -22.13
C ALA A 230 -11.90 -3.83 -23.62
N GLU A 231 -12.87 -3.33 -24.39
CA GLU A 231 -12.73 -3.08 -25.81
C GLU A 231 -11.64 -2.04 -26.13
N GLU A 232 -11.54 -0.96 -25.35
CA GLU A 232 -10.54 0.08 -25.54
C GLU A 232 -9.14 -0.41 -25.17
N ILE A 233 -9.03 -1.19 -24.09
CA ILE A 233 -7.77 -1.83 -23.69
C ILE A 233 -7.29 -2.77 -24.81
N ALA A 234 -8.17 -3.64 -25.31
CA ALA A 234 -7.82 -4.58 -26.37
C ALA A 234 -7.45 -3.87 -27.69
N ASN A 235 -8.15 -2.80 -28.04
CA ASN A 235 -7.82 -1.96 -29.20
C ASN A 235 -6.41 -1.35 -29.04
N ALA A 236 -6.10 -0.81 -27.87
CA ALA A 236 -4.78 -0.28 -27.57
C ALA A 236 -3.69 -1.36 -27.66
N VAL A 237 -3.93 -2.56 -27.13
CA VAL A 237 -3.01 -3.70 -27.23
C VAL A 237 -2.64 -3.99 -28.69
N LYS A 238 -3.66 -4.08 -29.55
CA LYS A 238 -3.46 -4.37 -30.96
C LYS A 238 -2.70 -3.26 -31.69
N ASN A 239 -3.06 -1.99 -31.47
CA ASN A 239 -2.44 -0.86 -32.15
C ASN A 239 -0.99 -0.63 -31.73
N ILE A 240 -0.68 -0.90 -30.46
CA ILE A 240 0.65 -0.69 -29.89
C ILE A 240 1.51 -1.95 -30.06
N GLU A 241 0.92 -3.10 -30.40
CA GLU A 241 1.56 -4.42 -30.38
C GLU A 241 2.09 -4.76 -28.98
N ALA A 242 1.27 -4.50 -27.96
CA ALA A 242 1.62 -4.78 -26.58
C ALA A 242 1.58 -6.29 -26.32
N ARG A 243 2.61 -6.78 -25.61
CA ARG A 243 2.73 -8.21 -25.26
C ARG A 243 2.12 -8.53 -23.89
N ALA A 244 1.87 -7.50 -23.10
CA ALA A 244 1.27 -7.64 -21.79
C ALA A 244 0.32 -6.47 -21.48
N VAL A 245 -0.64 -6.74 -20.62
CA VAL A 245 -1.52 -5.75 -19.98
C VAL A 245 -1.40 -5.93 -18.47
N ALA A 246 -1.19 -4.84 -17.74
CA ALA A 246 -1.27 -4.83 -16.28
C ALA A 246 -2.44 -3.95 -15.82
N LEU A 247 -3.34 -4.54 -15.05
CA LEU A 247 -4.50 -3.86 -14.47
C LEU A 247 -4.33 -3.65 -12.98
N SER A 248 -4.55 -2.42 -12.52
CA SER A 248 -4.60 -2.11 -11.08
C SER A 248 -6.05 -2.11 -10.58
N ILE A 249 -6.33 -2.95 -9.58
CA ILE A 249 -7.65 -3.12 -8.95
C ILE A 249 -7.53 -2.81 -7.45
N VAL A 250 -8.19 -1.74 -7.00
CA VAL A 250 -7.96 -1.15 -5.68
C VAL A 250 -9.26 -0.88 -4.93
N TYR A 251 -10.25 -0.24 -5.55
CA TYR A 251 -11.56 0.03 -4.96
C TYR A 251 -12.57 0.41 -6.05
N PRO A 252 -13.84 -0.02 -5.96
CA PRO A 252 -14.40 -0.85 -4.88
C PRO A 252 -13.87 -2.30 -4.89
N PRO A 253 -13.80 -2.97 -3.71
CA PRO A 253 -13.19 -4.30 -3.59
C PRO A 253 -14.05 -5.42 -4.18
N ASP A 254 -15.37 -5.20 -4.28
CA ASP A 254 -16.35 -6.18 -4.77
C ASP A 254 -17.31 -5.50 -5.76
N ASP A 255 -16.76 -5.06 -6.90
CA ASP A 255 -17.53 -4.54 -8.02
C ASP A 255 -18.10 -5.72 -8.82
N PRO A 256 -19.43 -5.92 -8.84
CA PRO A 256 -20.03 -7.02 -9.59
C PRO A 256 -19.78 -6.92 -11.11
N ARG A 257 -19.40 -5.75 -11.61
CA ARG A 257 -19.12 -5.51 -13.04
C ARG A 257 -17.71 -5.93 -13.44
N LEU A 258 -16.77 -5.99 -12.50
CA LEU A 258 -15.37 -6.22 -12.80
C LEU A 258 -15.09 -7.65 -13.30
N GLY A 259 -15.72 -8.65 -12.69
CA GLY A 259 -15.57 -10.04 -13.16
C GLY A 259 -16.00 -10.23 -14.63
N PRO A 260 -17.21 -9.80 -15.03
CA PRO A 260 -17.62 -9.74 -16.43
C PRO A 260 -16.66 -8.97 -17.33
N GLU A 261 -16.13 -7.83 -16.87
CA GLU A 261 -15.19 -7.03 -17.64
C GLU A 261 -13.87 -7.77 -17.90
N LEU A 262 -13.30 -8.44 -16.89
CA LEU A 262 -12.07 -9.23 -17.04
C LEU A 262 -12.28 -10.39 -18.01
N ARG A 263 -13.43 -11.07 -17.94
CA ARG A 263 -13.79 -12.12 -18.91
C ARG A 263 -13.87 -11.56 -20.32
N ARG A 264 -14.52 -10.40 -20.46
CA ARG A 264 -14.68 -9.73 -21.75
C ARG A 264 -13.33 -9.37 -22.35
N LEU A 265 -12.44 -8.78 -21.55
CA LEU A 265 -11.08 -8.46 -21.99
C LEU A 265 -10.31 -9.72 -22.43
N ARG A 266 -10.30 -10.77 -21.60
CA ARG A 266 -9.62 -12.04 -21.92
C ARG A 266 -10.16 -12.70 -23.20
N GLN A 267 -11.45 -12.53 -23.52
CA GLN A 267 -12.05 -13.04 -24.77
C GLN A 267 -11.62 -12.27 -26.02
N ILE A 268 -11.27 -10.99 -25.89
CA ILE A 268 -10.88 -10.15 -27.04
C ILE A 268 -9.36 -10.23 -27.27
N LEU A 269 -8.58 -10.37 -26.21
CA LEU A 269 -7.11 -10.47 -26.30
C LEU A 269 -6.67 -11.81 -26.90
N ASP A 270 -5.58 -11.78 -27.67
CA ASP A 270 -4.91 -12.99 -28.14
C ASP A 270 -4.33 -13.79 -26.96
N ASP A 271 -4.32 -15.13 -27.08
CA ASP A 271 -3.81 -16.07 -26.06
C ASP A 271 -2.35 -15.85 -25.67
N GLU A 272 -1.56 -15.19 -26.53
CA GLU A 272 -0.17 -14.85 -26.26
C GLU A 272 0.00 -13.58 -25.43
N VAL A 273 -1.03 -12.72 -25.36
CA VAL A 273 -0.98 -11.48 -24.56
C VAL A 273 -1.16 -11.85 -23.09
N VAL A 274 -0.12 -11.55 -22.30
CA VAL A 274 -0.14 -11.81 -20.86
C VAL A 274 -1.00 -10.76 -20.17
N LEU A 275 -1.98 -11.22 -19.38
CA LEU A 275 -2.79 -10.35 -18.55
C LEU A 275 -2.35 -10.49 -17.09
N LEU A 276 -1.93 -9.38 -16.50
CA LEU A 276 -1.50 -9.27 -15.11
C LEU A 276 -2.51 -8.43 -14.34
N VAL A 277 -2.87 -8.87 -13.14
CA VAL A 277 -3.77 -8.13 -12.27
C VAL A 277 -3.10 -7.91 -10.92
N GLY A 278 -3.08 -6.68 -10.44
CA GLY A 278 -2.53 -6.34 -9.14
C GLY A 278 -3.41 -5.35 -8.38
N GLY A 279 -2.91 -4.92 -7.23
CA GLY A 279 -3.61 -4.03 -6.32
C GLY A 279 -4.36 -4.77 -5.23
N ARG A 280 -4.60 -4.06 -4.12
CA ARG A 280 -5.08 -4.62 -2.85
C ARG A 280 -6.38 -5.43 -2.91
N SER A 281 -7.20 -5.16 -3.93
CA SER A 281 -8.51 -5.79 -4.07
C SER A 281 -8.50 -6.94 -5.07
N SER A 282 -7.37 -7.22 -5.72
CA SER A 282 -7.23 -8.33 -6.67
C SER A 282 -7.60 -9.69 -6.06
N GLY A 283 -7.27 -9.90 -4.78
CA GLY A 283 -7.57 -11.13 -4.05
C GLY A 283 -9.06 -11.48 -3.96
N ALA A 284 -9.95 -10.47 -4.01
CA ALA A 284 -11.40 -10.70 -4.03
C ALA A 284 -11.89 -11.37 -5.32
N TYR A 285 -11.07 -11.35 -6.37
CA TYR A 285 -11.39 -11.89 -7.69
C TYR A 285 -10.60 -13.16 -8.02
N ASN A 286 -9.89 -13.76 -7.07
CA ASN A 286 -9.03 -14.93 -7.32
C ASN A 286 -9.72 -16.03 -8.13
N ASN A 287 -10.97 -16.38 -7.80
CA ASN A 287 -11.73 -17.38 -8.57
C ASN A 287 -11.85 -17.01 -10.06
N VAL A 288 -12.17 -15.74 -10.35
CA VAL A 288 -12.27 -15.25 -11.74
C VAL A 288 -10.91 -15.18 -12.41
N LEU A 289 -9.87 -14.80 -11.67
CA LEU A 289 -8.50 -14.72 -12.20
C LEU A 289 -7.98 -16.12 -12.54
N GLU A 290 -8.18 -17.10 -11.66
CA GLU A 290 -7.81 -18.50 -11.87
C GLU A 290 -8.56 -19.12 -13.06
N ASP A 291 -9.88 -18.92 -13.14
CA ASP A 291 -10.71 -19.38 -14.26
C ASP A 291 -10.23 -18.86 -15.63
N LEU A 292 -9.62 -17.66 -15.64
CA LEU A 292 -9.14 -16.98 -16.83
C LEU A 292 -7.63 -17.18 -17.08
N GLY A 293 -6.93 -17.93 -16.22
CA GLY A 293 -5.48 -18.07 -16.29
C GLY A 293 -4.72 -16.76 -16.10
N ILE A 294 -5.31 -15.79 -15.40
CA ILE A 294 -4.73 -14.47 -15.14
C ILE A 294 -3.87 -14.54 -13.88
N GLU A 295 -2.63 -14.08 -13.97
CA GLU A 295 -1.73 -14.08 -12.81
C GLU A 295 -1.96 -12.85 -11.92
N ALA A 296 -2.20 -13.11 -10.63
CA ALA A 296 -2.35 -12.09 -9.61
C ALA A 296 -0.98 -11.68 -9.04
N MET A 297 -0.65 -10.40 -9.11
CA MET A 297 0.58 -9.81 -8.57
C MET A 297 0.29 -9.14 -7.24
N GLN A 298 0.82 -9.71 -6.16
CA GLN A 298 0.63 -9.20 -4.80
C GLN A 298 1.64 -8.12 -4.42
N ARG A 299 2.85 -8.14 -5.00
CA ARG A 299 3.90 -7.15 -4.76
C ARG A 299 4.49 -6.63 -6.07
N LEU A 300 4.98 -5.39 -6.05
CA LEU A 300 5.71 -4.82 -7.19
C LEU A 300 7.02 -5.58 -7.46
N SER A 301 7.65 -6.09 -6.41
CA SER A 301 8.82 -6.98 -6.54
C SER A 301 8.54 -8.29 -7.29
N ASP A 302 7.31 -8.82 -7.28
CA ASP A 302 6.94 -10.02 -8.03
C ASP A 302 6.78 -9.72 -9.53
N LEU A 303 6.29 -8.52 -9.87
CA LEU A 303 6.14 -8.05 -11.24
C LEU A 303 7.46 -8.10 -12.00
N HIS A 304 8.56 -7.65 -11.38
CA HIS A 304 9.87 -7.61 -12.03
C HIS A 304 10.31 -9.01 -12.51
N LYS A 305 10.28 -10.00 -11.62
CA LYS A 305 10.64 -11.40 -11.94
C LYS A 305 9.75 -11.98 -13.02
N HIS A 306 8.47 -11.61 -13.01
CA HIS A 306 7.50 -12.14 -13.96
C HIS A 306 7.72 -11.55 -15.37
N LEU A 307 7.93 -10.23 -15.45
CA LEU A 307 8.26 -9.52 -16.68
C LEU A 307 9.58 -9.98 -17.31
N GLU A 308 10.58 -10.34 -16.50
CA GLU A 308 11.82 -10.94 -17.00
C GLU A 308 11.57 -12.30 -17.69
N LYS A 309 10.73 -13.16 -17.10
CA LYS A 309 10.36 -14.46 -17.70
C LYS A 309 9.62 -14.30 -19.02
N ILE A 310 8.70 -13.34 -19.11
CA ILE A 310 7.96 -13.07 -20.35
C ILE A 310 8.90 -12.57 -21.44
N ARG A 311 9.88 -11.73 -21.06
CA ARG A 311 10.90 -11.23 -21.98
C ARG A 311 11.83 -12.35 -22.47
N SER A 312 12.30 -13.22 -21.59
CA SER A 312 13.24 -14.29 -21.93
C SER A 312 12.64 -15.38 -22.82
N LYS A 313 11.35 -15.72 -22.64
CA LYS A 313 10.63 -16.67 -23.50
C LYS A 313 10.58 -16.26 -24.98
N SER A 314 10.66 -14.96 -25.29
CA SER A 314 10.74 -14.49 -26.69
C SER A 314 12.14 -14.43 -27.27
N ASN A 315 13.18 -14.41 -26.42
CA ASN A 315 14.57 -14.37 -26.90
C ASN A 315 15.16 -15.77 -27.19
N GLY A 316 14.37 -16.84 -27.08
CA GLY A 316 14.80 -18.18 -27.49
C GLY A 316 15.99 -18.75 -26.72
N VAL A 317 16.26 -18.30 -25.50
CA VAL A 317 17.31 -18.89 -24.67
C VAL A 317 16.70 -19.99 -23.80
N LYS A 318 16.90 -21.25 -24.20
CA LYS A 318 16.79 -22.40 -23.29
C LYS A 318 17.77 -22.17 -22.14
N THR A 319 17.27 -21.83 -20.96
CA THR A 319 18.03 -22.02 -19.72
C THR A 319 17.78 -23.45 -19.25
N ASP A 320 18.50 -24.40 -19.84
CA ASP A 320 18.80 -25.67 -19.19
C ASP A 320 19.85 -25.36 -18.11
N VAL A 321 19.41 -25.17 -16.87
CA VAL A 321 20.27 -25.37 -15.70
C VAL A 321 19.45 -26.09 -14.65
N ASP A 322 19.44 -27.42 -14.77
CA ASP A 322 19.16 -28.32 -13.67
C ASP A 322 20.21 -28.07 -12.57
N PHE A 323 19.77 -27.70 -11.38
CA PHE A 323 20.57 -27.83 -10.18
C PHE A 323 20.11 -29.09 -9.45
N ASN A 324 20.89 -30.16 -9.61
CA ASN A 324 21.01 -31.22 -8.60
C ASN A 324 21.61 -30.66 -7.32
#